data_AF-A0A924QD35-F1
#
_entry.id   AF-A0A924QD35-F1
#
_cell.length_a   1.000
_cell.length_b   1.000
_cell.length_c   1.000
_cell.angle_alpha   90.00
_cell.angle_beta   90.00
_cell.angle_gamma   90.00
#
_symmetry.space_group_name_H-M   'P 1'
#
loop_
_entity.id
_entity.type
_entity.pdbx_description
1 polymer ?
#
loop_
_entity_poly.entity_id
_entity_poly.type
_entity_poly.pdbx_seq_one_letter_code
_entity_poly.pdbx_strand_id
1 'polypeptide(L)'
;MQIYGRVLRIVAVACASLASACALMPDASNQAVLRAELHAITHDIDHPLASVSTLVIRDGRVVFEGQFGRKFIDTRTPEKSIAANRDTMYRIASISKLITTLGVLRLVEDGKLALDQDVSTYLGWSLR
;
A
#
# COMPACT_ATOMS: atom_id res chain seq x y z
N MET A 1 -14.29 40.58 35.62
CA MET A 1 -15.16 39.54 35.02
C MET A 1 -14.72 39.17 33.59
N GLN A 2 -13.40 38.95 33.36
CA GLN A 2 -12.82 38.79 32.01
C GLN A 2 -11.96 37.53 31.87
N ILE A 3 -11.77 36.79 32.97
CA ILE A 3 -10.91 35.60 33.07
C ILE A 3 -11.72 34.32 32.80
N TYR A 4 -12.96 34.24 33.30
CA TYR A 4 -13.85 33.08 33.11
C TYR A 4 -14.23 32.83 31.63
N GLY A 5 -14.37 33.89 30.82
CA GLY A 5 -14.70 33.75 29.39
C GLY A 5 -13.57 33.22 28.51
N ARG A 6 -12.31 33.35 28.95
CA ARG A 6 -11.14 32.82 28.23
C ARG A 6 -10.91 31.35 28.52
N VAL A 7 -11.11 30.90 29.76
CA VAL A 7 -10.97 29.49 30.16
C VAL A 7 -12.05 28.64 29.47
N LEU A 8 -13.29 29.13 29.39
CA LEU A 8 -14.38 28.41 28.72
C LEU A 8 -14.16 28.24 27.21
N ARG A 9 -13.51 29.21 26.54
CA ARG A 9 -13.14 29.11 25.12
C ARG A 9 -11.99 28.12 24.87
N ILE A 10 -11.02 28.01 25.78
CA ILE A 10 -9.90 27.07 25.64
C ILE A 10 -10.36 25.62 25.80
N VAL A 11 -11.28 25.35 26.73
CA VAL A 11 -11.85 24.00 26.93
C VAL A 11 -12.70 23.56 25.74
N ALA A 12 -13.50 24.46 25.15
CA ALA A 12 -14.33 24.14 23.99
C ALA A 12 -13.51 23.81 22.72
N VAL A 13 -12.38 24.50 22.51
CA VAL A 13 -11.48 24.24 21.36
C VAL A 13 -10.74 22.91 21.50
N ALA A 14 -10.38 22.51 22.72
CA ALA A 14 -9.78 21.19 22.98
C ALA A 14 -10.77 20.04 22.73
N CYS A 15 -12.05 20.21 23.05
CA CYS A 15 -13.06 19.18 22.83
C CYS A 15 -13.39 18.99 21.34
N ALA A 16 -13.36 20.08 20.55
CA ALA A 16 -13.60 20.04 19.12
C ALA A 16 -12.45 19.40 18.31
N SER A 17 -11.19 19.57 18.74
CA SER A 17 -10.04 18.93 18.09
C SER A 17 -9.96 17.42 18.37
N LEU A 18 -10.44 16.98 19.54
CA LEU A 18 -10.56 15.55 19.89
C LEU A 18 -11.66 14.83 19.08
N ALA A 19 -12.81 15.48 18.83
CA ALA A 19 -13.89 14.89 18.04
C ALA A 19 -13.50 14.67 16.57
N SER A 20 -12.74 15.60 15.97
CA SER A 20 -12.27 15.48 14.59
C SER A 20 -11.19 14.42 14.40
N ALA A 21 -10.47 14.05 15.47
CA ALA A 21 -9.53 12.93 15.46
C ALA A 21 -10.25 11.56 15.48
N CYS A 22 -11.41 11.47 16.14
CA CYS A 22 -12.18 10.24 16.22
C CYS A 22 -12.80 9.83 14.87
N ALA A 23 -13.22 10.81 14.05
CA ALA A 23 -13.77 10.57 12.71
C ALA A 23 -12.71 10.16 11.65
N LEU A 24 -11.42 10.36 11.95
CA LEU A 24 -10.29 9.96 11.09
C LEU A 24 -9.65 8.64 11.52
N MET A 25 -10.14 8.00 12.59
CA MET A 25 -9.65 6.68 12.94
C MET A 25 -10.23 5.67 11.92
N PRO A 26 -9.39 4.94 11.19
CA PRO A 26 -9.88 3.88 10.34
C PRO A 26 -10.68 2.90 11.19
N ASP A 27 -11.89 2.55 10.75
CA ASP A 27 -12.81 1.71 11.52
C ASP A 27 -12.10 0.45 12.02
N ALA A 28 -11.83 0.41 13.32
CA ALA A 28 -11.05 -0.63 13.97
C ALA A 28 -11.71 -2.01 13.79
N SER A 29 -13.05 -2.03 13.65
CA SER A 29 -13.80 -3.24 13.36
C SER A 29 -13.46 -3.79 11.97
N ASN A 30 -13.53 -2.96 10.93
CA ASN A 30 -13.22 -3.39 9.56
C ASN A 30 -11.77 -3.82 9.38
N GLN A 31 -10.82 -3.16 10.05
CA GLN A 31 -9.41 -3.58 10.02
C GLN A 31 -9.19 -4.94 10.68
N ALA A 32 -9.88 -5.22 11.80
CA ALA A 32 -9.79 -6.50 12.47
C ALA A 32 -10.35 -7.64 11.60
N VAL A 33 -11.49 -7.40 10.95
CA VAL A 33 -12.09 -8.35 9.99
C VAL A 33 -11.12 -8.61 8.83
N LEU A 34 -10.63 -7.58 8.15
CA LEU A 34 -9.69 -7.71 7.04
C LEU A 34 -8.42 -8.47 7.44
N ARG A 35 -7.89 -8.19 8.64
CA ARG A 35 -6.73 -8.91 9.18
C ARG A 35 -7.01 -10.40 9.36
N ALA A 36 -8.17 -10.75 9.91
CA ALA A 36 -8.57 -12.14 10.11
C ALA A 36 -8.75 -12.87 8.77
N GLU A 37 -9.37 -12.23 7.78
CA GLU A 37 -9.54 -12.79 6.43
C GLU A 37 -8.20 -13.03 5.73
N LEU A 38 -7.30 -12.04 5.72
CA LEU A 38 -5.96 -12.18 5.12
C LEU A 38 -5.12 -13.26 5.82
N HIS A 39 -5.23 -13.35 7.14
CA HIS A 39 -4.59 -14.43 7.89
C HIS A 39 -5.15 -15.81 7.49
N ALA A 40 -6.47 -15.93 7.36
CA ALA A 40 -7.13 -17.17 6.96
C ALA A 40 -6.70 -17.63 5.56
N ILE A 41 -6.57 -16.72 4.58
CA ILE A 41 -6.11 -17.04 3.22
C ILE A 41 -4.72 -17.68 3.23
N THR A 42 -3.80 -17.21 4.11
CA THR A 42 -2.46 -17.82 4.22
C THR A 42 -2.43 -19.19 4.91
N HIS A 43 -3.56 -19.64 5.45
CA HIS A 43 -3.71 -20.95 6.10
C HIS A 43 -4.70 -21.85 5.36
N ASP A 44 -5.14 -21.46 4.16
CA ASP A 44 -5.98 -22.29 3.31
C ASP A 44 -5.17 -23.48 2.79
N ILE A 45 -5.64 -24.70 3.10
CA ILE A 45 -4.98 -25.95 2.71
C ILE A 45 -5.28 -26.35 1.27
N ASP A 46 -6.43 -25.96 0.73
CA ASP A 46 -6.85 -26.27 -0.63
C ASP A 46 -6.20 -25.29 -1.63
N HIS A 47 -5.87 -24.09 -1.14
CA HIS A 47 -5.22 -23.02 -1.90
C HIS A 47 -3.99 -22.46 -1.17
N PRO A 48 -2.89 -23.23 -1.11
CA PRO A 48 -1.72 -22.85 -0.32
C PRO A 48 -1.08 -21.56 -0.82
N LEU A 49 -1.05 -20.55 0.04
CA LEU A 49 -0.40 -19.26 -0.22
C LEU A 49 0.74 -19.05 0.77
N ALA A 50 1.98 -18.93 0.25
CA ALA A 50 3.16 -18.76 1.09
C ALA A 50 3.08 -17.52 1.99
N SER A 51 2.74 -16.37 1.41
CA SER A 51 2.53 -15.13 2.16
C SER A 51 1.73 -14.11 1.36
N VAL A 52 1.14 -13.15 2.07
CA VAL A 52 0.55 -11.94 1.49
C VAL A 52 0.93 -10.72 2.32
N SER A 53 1.19 -9.62 1.64
CA SER A 53 1.43 -8.31 2.25
C SER A 53 0.46 -7.31 1.65
N THR A 54 -0.21 -6.53 2.50
CA THR A 54 -1.30 -5.64 2.10
C THR A 54 -1.13 -4.26 2.73
N LEU A 55 -1.30 -3.23 1.91
CA LEU A 55 -1.31 -1.83 2.31
C LEU A 55 -2.55 -1.18 1.71
N VAL A 56 -3.35 -0.50 2.54
CA VAL A 56 -4.53 0.25 2.10
C VAL A 56 -4.32 1.72 2.42
N ILE A 57 -4.48 2.57 1.40
CA ILE A 57 -4.36 4.02 1.51
C ILE A 57 -5.72 4.64 1.17
N ARG A 58 -6.19 5.54 2.02
CA ARG A 58 -7.41 6.34 1.81
C ARG A 58 -7.11 7.78 2.19
N ASP A 59 -7.48 8.73 1.34
CA ASP A 59 -7.26 10.16 1.54
C ASP A 59 -5.80 10.51 1.89
N GLY A 60 -4.86 9.85 1.20
CA GLY A 60 -3.41 10.03 1.39
C GLY A 60 -2.87 9.43 2.70
N ARG A 61 -3.66 8.71 3.48
CA ARG A 61 -3.26 8.10 4.76
C ARG A 61 -3.31 6.58 4.67
N VAL A 62 -2.34 5.92 5.29
CA VAL A 62 -2.38 4.47 5.49
C VAL A 62 -3.47 4.16 6.51
N VAL A 63 -4.48 3.40 6.09
CA VAL A 63 -5.61 2.97 6.92
C VAL A 63 -5.56 1.50 7.31
N PHE A 64 -4.68 0.72 6.66
CA PHE A 64 -4.37 -0.66 7.03
C PHE A 64 -2.99 -1.05 6.50
N GLU A 65 -2.22 -1.77 7.30
CA GLU A 65 -0.99 -2.43 6.89
C GLU A 65 -0.90 -3.81 7.60
N GLY A 66 -0.55 -4.85 6.84
CA GLY A 66 -0.44 -6.21 7.39
C GLY A 66 0.35 -7.15 6.49
N GLN A 67 1.11 -8.03 7.13
CA GLN A 67 1.88 -9.09 6.49
C GLN A 67 1.58 -10.43 7.16
N PHE A 68 1.34 -11.45 6.34
CA PHE A 68 0.86 -12.76 6.79
C PHE A 68 1.63 -13.86 6.07
N GLY A 69 1.72 -15.04 6.71
CA GLY A 69 2.46 -16.18 6.19
C GLY A 69 3.98 -16.01 6.30
N ARG A 70 4.72 -16.66 5.40
CA ARG A 70 6.17 -16.84 5.45
C ARG A 70 6.83 -16.42 4.14
N LYS A 71 7.86 -15.58 4.23
CA LYS A 71 8.68 -15.17 3.08
C LYS A 71 9.69 -16.23 2.64
N PHE A 72 10.00 -17.16 3.55
CA PHE A 72 10.86 -18.31 3.30
C PHE A 72 10.28 -19.53 4.00
N ILE A 73 10.16 -20.64 3.26
CA ILE A 73 9.64 -21.92 3.75
C ILE A 73 10.77 -22.95 3.63
N ASP A 74 11.27 -23.40 4.77
CA ASP A 74 12.18 -24.53 4.87
C ASP A 74 11.35 -25.80 5.08
N THR A 75 11.30 -26.66 4.06
CA THR A 75 10.52 -27.90 4.08
C THR A 75 11.18 -29.01 4.91
N ARG A 76 12.48 -28.89 5.23
CA ARG A 76 13.22 -29.88 6.03
C ARG A 76 13.21 -29.52 7.51
N THR A 77 13.16 -28.23 7.82
CA THR A 77 13.25 -27.70 9.17
C THR A 77 12.24 -26.55 9.35
N PRO A 78 10.94 -26.85 9.52
CA PRO A 78 9.86 -25.85 9.48
C PRO A 78 10.06 -24.66 10.43
N GLU A 79 10.68 -24.87 11.58
CA GLU A 79 11.03 -23.84 12.57
C GLU A 79 12.01 -22.79 12.04
N LYS A 80 12.82 -23.11 11.01
CA LYS A 80 13.75 -22.18 10.35
C LYS A 80 13.11 -21.36 9.24
N SER A 81 11.86 -21.64 8.89
CA SER A 81 11.13 -20.83 7.94
C SER A 81 11.00 -19.38 8.48
N ILE A 82 10.89 -18.37 7.64
CA ILE A 82 10.92 -16.95 8.08
C ILE A 82 9.58 -16.29 7.80
N ALA A 83 8.99 -15.67 8.83
CA ALA A 83 7.74 -14.91 8.69
C ALA A 83 7.88 -13.76 7.68
N ALA A 84 6.81 -13.48 6.94
CA ALA A 84 6.74 -12.26 6.16
C ALA A 84 6.71 -11.04 7.10
N ASN A 85 7.33 -9.95 6.66
CA ASN A 85 7.43 -8.71 7.40
C ASN A 85 7.35 -7.52 6.43
N ARG A 86 7.33 -6.30 6.98
CA ARG A 86 7.23 -5.06 6.19
C ARG A 86 8.24 -4.92 5.06
N ASP A 87 9.46 -5.45 5.26
CA ASP A 87 10.55 -5.37 4.28
C ASP A 87 10.59 -6.57 3.32
N THR A 88 9.58 -7.43 3.35
CA THR A 88 9.51 -8.58 2.44
C THR A 88 9.29 -8.12 1.01
N MET A 89 10.25 -8.42 0.14
CA MET A 89 10.16 -8.11 -1.28
C MET A 89 9.38 -9.19 -2.03
N TYR A 90 8.45 -8.75 -2.88
CA TYR A 90 7.67 -9.60 -3.76
C TYR A 90 8.01 -9.29 -5.21
N ARG A 91 7.90 -10.32 -6.07
CA ARG A 91 7.91 -10.11 -7.52
C ARG A 91 6.57 -9.51 -7.94
N ILE A 92 6.56 -8.23 -8.28
CA ILE A 92 5.33 -7.49 -8.63
C ILE A 92 4.81 -7.76 -10.06
N ALA A 93 5.58 -8.49 -10.88
CA ALA A 93 5.21 -8.92 -12.23
C ALA A 93 4.63 -7.78 -13.09
N SER A 94 3.42 -7.93 -13.64
CA SER A 94 2.81 -6.96 -14.54
C SER A 94 2.54 -5.58 -13.94
N ILE A 95 2.60 -5.42 -12.61
CA ILE A 95 2.55 -4.09 -11.96
C ILE A 95 3.73 -3.21 -12.43
N SER A 96 4.87 -3.81 -12.78
CA SER A 96 6.03 -3.11 -13.33
C SER A 96 5.73 -2.26 -14.56
N LYS A 97 4.66 -2.57 -15.31
CA LYS A 97 4.22 -1.76 -16.47
C LYS A 97 3.92 -0.32 -16.07
N LEU A 98 3.39 -0.07 -14.88
CA LEU A 98 3.12 1.29 -14.40
C LEU A 98 4.41 2.13 -14.36
N ILE A 99 5.50 1.54 -13.89
CA ILE A 99 6.81 2.19 -13.81
C ILE A 99 7.39 2.40 -15.22
N THR A 100 7.29 1.39 -16.10
CA THR A 100 7.72 1.52 -17.50
C THR A 100 6.95 2.62 -18.22
N THR A 101 5.63 2.65 -18.10
CA THR A 101 4.77 3.67 -18.71
C THR A 101 5.12 5.05 -18.15
N LEU A 102 5.34 5.20 -16.84
CA LEU A 102 5.78 6.46 -16.26
C LEU A 102 7.10 6.93 -16.90
N GLY A 103 8.08 6.02 -17.05
CA GLY A 103 9.34 6.32 -17.72
C GLY A 103 9.15 6.78 -19.16
N VAL A 104 8.29 6.10 -19.93
CA VAL A 104 7.95 6.48 -21.31
C VAL A 104 7.30 7.87 -21.34
N LEU A 105 6.33 8.15 -20.47
CA LEU A 105 5.64 9.44 -20.43
C LEU A 105 6.56 10.59 -20.01
N ARG A 106 7.57 10.33 -19.16
CA ARG A 106 8.63 11.32 -18.89
C ARG A 106 9.48 11.62 -20.12
N LEU A 107 9.80 10.62 -20.94
CA LEU A 107 10.50 10.85 -22.21
C LEU A 107 9.66 11.66 -23.19
N VAL A 108 8.33 11.50 -23.16
CA VAL A 108 7.40 12.31 -23.95
C VAL A 108 7.39 13.76 -23.48
N GLU A 109 7.27 13.98 -22.17
CA GLU A 109 7.33 15.32 -21.57
C GLU A 109 8.66 16.04 -21.88
N ASP A 110 9.78 15.31 -21.88
CA ASP A 110 11.10 15.79 -22.27
C ASP A 110 11.27 16.04 -23.78
N GLY A 111 10.28 15.70 -24.61
CA GLY A 111 10.36 15.80 -26.08
C GLY A 111 11.31 14.77 -26.73
N LYS A 112 11.75 13.75 -25.99
CA LYS A 112 12.67 12.68 -26.47
C LYS A 112 11.94 11.53 -27.14
N LEU A 113 10.65 11.39 -26.86
CA LEU A 113 9.77 10.36 -27.43
C LEU A 113 8.45 11.03 -27.84
N ALA A 114 7.84 10.57 -28.93
CA ALA A 114 6.51 10.98 -29.35
C ALA A 114 5.64 9.72 -29.48
N LEU A 115 4.43 9.77 -28.91
CA LEU A 115 3.56 8.59 -28.82
C LEU A 115 3.06 8.12 -30.19
N ASP A 116 2.88 9.05 -31.12
CA ASP A 116 2.40 8.78 -32.48
C ASP A 116 3.54 8.59 -33.49
N GLN A 117 4.80 8.70 -33.05
CA GLN A 117 5.96 8.47 -33.91
C GLN A 117 6.14 6.97 -34.15
N ASP A 118 6.46 6.60 -35.39
CA ASP A 118 6.79 5.23 -35.73
C ASP A 118 7.97 4.75 -34.85
N VAL A 119 7.77 3.63 -34.16
CA VAL A 119 8.75 3.14 -33.18
C VAL A 119 10.08 2.74 -33.83
N SER A 120 10.09 2.45 -35.14
CA SER A 120 11.29 2.19 -35.93
C SER A 120 12.31 3.33 -35.82
N THR A 121 11.83 4.57 -35.67
CA THR A 121 12.68 5.76 -35.46
C THR A 121 13.56 5.63 -34.21
N TYR A 122 13.07 4.94 -33.16
CA TYR A 122 13.80 4.74 -31.91
C TYR A 122 14.59 3.43 -31.87
N LEU A 123 14.13 2.40 -32.59
CA LEU A 123 14.74 1.07 -32.58
C LEU A 123 15.98 0.95 -33.46
N GLY A 124 16.11 1.80 -34.48
CA GLY A 124 17.21 1.74 -35.45
C GLY A 124 17.03 0.66 -36.54
N TRP A 125 15.84 0.07 -36.63
CA TRP A 125 15.44 -0.88 -37.68
C TRP A 125 13.94 -0.77 -37.94
N SER A 126 13.50 -1.16 -39.14
CA SER A 126 12.08 -1.10 -39.52
C SER A 126 11.28 -2.15 -38.77
N LEU A 127 10.37 -1.72 -37.91
CA LEU A 127 9.37 -2.56 -37.28
C LEU A 127 8.06 -2.45 -38.06
N ARG A 128 7.97 -3.27 -39.10
CA ARG A 128 6.93 -3.27 -40.16
C ARG A 128 7.18 -2.26 -41.27
#